data_AF-A0A965J0V2-F1
#
_entry.id   AF-A0A965J0V2-F1
#
_cell.length_a   1.000
_cell.length_b   1.000
_cell.length_c   1.000
_cell.angle_alpha   90.00
_cell.angle_beta   90.00
_cell.angle_gamma   90.00
#
_symmetry.space_group_name_H-M   'P 1'
#
loop_
_entity.id
_entity.type
_entity.pdbx_description
1 polymer ?
#
loop_
_entity_poly.entity_id
_entity_poly.type
_entity_poly.pdbx_seq_one_letter_code
_entity_poly.pdbx_strand_id
1 'polypeptide(L)'
;MQDTVYALEPETVSCIDSINMCVDESFYETETQNQLAISINRDIQLALSRICISESGFQVRTNDCNMIYHALRTRSDSGEITMGIMRAYAPKSFDLERTDNHRWIAHLRSDFREPRGWREVASISWSTRREGFRQVYEHVGMLLRTRPENPCGVRIDHWGARYFRRNRHIRNGWTPIECGETLNQFWSLPD
;
A
#
# COMPACT_ATOMS: atom_id res chain seq x y z
N MET A 1 58.09 26.88 9.26
CA MET A 1 56.91 27.54 9.86
C MET A 1 56.53 28.66 8.91
N GLN A 2 55.62 28.37 7.98
CA GLN A 2 54.94 29.32 7.09
C GLN A 2 53.81 28.51 6.42
N ASP A 3 52.61 28.61 7.01
CA ASP A 3 51.39 27.98 6.48
C ASP A 3 50.81 28.87 5.38
N THR A 4 50.52 28.26 4.24
CA THR A 4 49.82 28.91 3.12
C THR A 4 48.37 28.42 3.13
N VAL A 5 47.45 29.34 3.39
CA VAL A 5 46.01 29.11 3.37
C VAL A 5 45.52 29.22 1.91
N TYR A 6 44.89 28.17 1.40
CA TYR A 6 44.15 28.22 0.14
C TYR A 6 42.77 28.85 0.38
N ALA A 7 42.48 29.93 -0.34
CA ALA A 7 41.17 30.56 -0.38
C ALA A 7 40.21 29.73 -1.24
N LEU A 8 39.01 29.45 -0.72
CA LEU A 8 37.87 28.92 -1.48
C LEU A 8 37.20 30.09 -2.24
N GLU A 9 36.87 29.88 -3.50
CA GLU A 9 36.16 30.85 -4.35
C GLU A 9 34.72 31.11 -3.86
N PRO A 10 34.16 32.32 -4.07
CA PRO A 10 32.82 32.64 -3.60
C PRO A 10 31.72 32.13 -4.56
N GLU A 11 30.75 31.42 -3.99
CA GLU A 11 29.47 31.11 -4.63
C GLU A 11 28.73 32.40 -4.99
N THR A 12 28.17 32.45 -6.20
CA THR A 12 27.47 33.61 -6.73
C THR A 12 26.12 33.80 -6.05
N VAL A 13 26.05 34.70 -5.08
CA VAL A 13 24.81 35.19 -4.45
C VAL A 13 24.26 36.34 -5.29
N SER A 14 23.10 36.14 -5.93
CA SER A 14 22.35 37.19 -6.61
C SER A 14 21.23 37.71 -5.68
N CYS A 15 21.46 38.84 -5.03
CA CYS A 15 20.44 39.54 -4.24
C CYS A 15 19.59 40.44 -5.14
N ILE A 16 18.27 40.27 -5.12
CA ILE A 16 17.33 41.25 -5.67
C ILE A 16 17.02 42.27 -4.56
N ASP A 17 17.48 43.51 -4.75
CA ASP A 17 17.20 44.63 -3.84
C ASP A 17 15.70 44.94 -3.82
N SER A 18 15.01 44.52 -2.74
CA SER A 18 13.92 45.27 -2.07
C SER A 18 13.21 44.50 -0.95
N ILE A 19 13.50 43.21 -0.72
CA ILE A 19 12.97 42.46 0.43
C ILE A 19 14.09 41.54 0.97
N ASN A 20 14.53 41.76 2.21
CA ASN A 20 15.52 40.92 2.91
C ASN A 20 14.97 39.50 3.15
N MET A 21 14.93 38.67 2.12
CA MET A 21 14.78 37.23 2.21
C MET A 21 15.76 36.60 1.22
N CYS A 22 16.94 36.22 1.70
CA CYS A 22 17.79 35.27 1.01
C CYS A 22 17.06 33.92 1.06
N VAL A 23 16.37 33.58 -0.02
CA VAL A 23 15.77 32.26 -0.18
C VAL A 23 16.84 31.37 -0.80
N ASP A 24 17.21 30.33 -0.08
CA ASP A 24 18.08 29.28 -0.57
C ASP A 24 17.36 28.54 -1.71
N GLU A 25 17.79 28.75 -2.96
CA GLU A 25 17.22 28.11 -4.15
C GLU A 25 17.33 26.57 -4.09
N SER A 26 18.20 26.02 -3.23
CA SER A 26 18.33 24.58 -3.02
C SER A 26 17.11 23.92 -2.34
N PHE A 27 16.24 24.70 -1.69
CA PHE A 27 15.05 24.20 -0.99
C PHE A 27 13.86 23.94 -1.94
N TYR A 28 13.72 24.71 -3.02
CA TYR A 28 12.61 24.56 -3.97
C TYR A 28 12.82 23.40 -4.95
N GLU A 29 14.08 23.06 -5.26
CA GLU A 29 14.39 21.90 -6.11
C GLU A 29 14.19 20.58 -5.37
N THR A 30 14.48 20.51 -4.07
CA THR A 30 14.25 19.30 -3.26
C THR A 30 12.77 19.02 -3.03
N GLU A 31 11.94 20.06 -2.87
CA GLU A 31 10.50 19.88 -2.66
C GLU A 31 9.77 19.47 -3.95
N THR A 32 10.20 19.99 -5.10
CA THR A 32 9.64 19.63 -6.41
C THR A 32 10.11 18.25 -6.89
N GLN A 33 11.36 17.86 -6.59
CA GLN A 33 11.85 16.50 -6.84
C GLN A 33 11.22 15.47 -5.89
N ASN A 34 10.95 15.81 -4.61
CA ASN A 34 10.17 14.95 -3.71
C ASN A 34 8.69 14.83 -4.11
N GLN A 35 8.11 15.87 -4.73
CA GLN A 35 6.75 15.81 -5.27
C GLN A 35 6.66 14.98 -6.57
N LEU A 36 7.73 14.92 -7.36
CA LEU A 36 7.83 13.99 -8.50
C LEU A 36 8.11 12.54 -8.07
N ALA A 37 8.72 12.33 -6.89
CA ALA A 37 9.23 11.03 -6.48
C ALA A 37 8.18 10.00 -6.07
N ILE A 38 6.93 10.37 -5.70
CA ILE A 38 5.86 9.38 -5.51
C ILE A 38 4.50 9.97 -5.86
N SER A 39 4.25 10.22 -7.15
CA SER A 39 2.87 10.22 -7.63
C SER A 39 2.31 8.82 -7.41
N ILE A 40 1.61 8.61 -6.28
CA ILE A 40 0.94 7.34 -6.04
C ILE A 40 -0.03 7.15 -7.19
N ASN A 41 0.13 6.03 -7.88
CA ASN A 41 -0.87 5.59 -8.82
C ASN A 41 -2.16 5.31 -8.03
N ARG A 42 -3.10 6.25 -8.08
CA ARG A 42 -4.38 6.19 -7.36
C ARG A 42 -5.15 4.92 -7.69
N ASP A 43 -4.98 4.37 -8.89
CA ASP A 43 -5.60 3.11 -9.29
C ASP A 43 -4.98 1.92 -8.54
N ILE A 44 -3.66 1.92 -8.33
CA ILE A 44 -2.97 0.89 -7.52
C ILE A 44 -3.40 1.00 -6.06
N GLN A 45 -3.45 2.21 -5.51
CA GLN A 45 -3.90 2.44 -4.13
C GLN A 45 -5.35 1.96 -3.94
N LEU A 46 -6.26 2.32 -4.85
CA LEU A 46 -7.65 1.88 -4.80
C LEU A 46 -7.77 0.36 -4.97
N ALA A 47 -7.04 -0.23 -5.91
CA ALA A 47 -7.04 -1.67 -6.13
C ALA A 47 -6.56 -2.44 -4.90
N LEU A 48 -5.44 -2.06 -4.31
CA LEU A 48 -4.93 -2.71 -3.10
C LEU A 48 -5.87 -2.48 -1.90
N SER A 49 -6.49 -1.30 -1.78
CA SER A 49 -7.52 -1.04 -0.76
C SER A 49 -8.72 -1.98 -0.89
N ARG A 50 -9.19 -2.25 -2.12
CA ARG A 50 -10.27 -3.21 -2.38
C ARG A 50 -9.88 -4.62 -1.95
N ILE A 51 -8.64 -5.03 -2.20
CA ILE A 51 -8.12 -6.33 -1.75
C ILE A 51 -8.10 -6.38 -0.22
N CYS A 52 -7.49 -5.41 0.46
CA CYS A 52 -7.45 -5.39 1.92
C CYS A 52 -8.85 -5.45 2.53
N ILE A 53 -9.82 -4.70 1.99
CA ILE A 53 -11.21 -4.75 2.47
C ILE A 53 -11.88 -6.11 2.21
N SER A 54 -11.63 -6.73 1.06
CA SER A 54 -12.13 -8.07 0.75
C SER A 54 -11.62 -9.13 1.72
N GLU A 55 -10.36 -9.01 2.13
CA GLU A 55 -9.66 -10.04 2.90
C GLU A 55 -9.72 -9.82 4.41
N SER A 56 -9.79 -8.56 4.88
CA SER A 56 -9.74 -8.22 6.31
C SER A 56 -10.79 -7.20 6.78
N GLY A 57 -11.67 -6.74 5.89
CA GLY A 57 -12.73 -5.77 6.19
C GLY A 57 -12.24 -4.33 6.34
N PHE A 58 -13.06 -3.48 6.98
CA PHE A 58 -12.88 -2.02 7.08
C PHE A 58 -11.96 -1.58 8.24
N GLN A 59 -10.96 -2.38 8.60
CA GLN A 59 -10.06 -2.05 9.71
C GLN A 59 -8.60 -2.14 9.30
N VAL A 60 -7.76 -1.39 10.02
CA VAL A 60 -6.30 -1.40 9.88
C VAL A 60 -5.59 -1.96 11.11
N ARG A 61 -6.34 -2.45 12.10
CA ARG A 61 -5.78 -2.95 13.37
C ARG A 61 -5.04 -4.27 13.20
N THR A 62 -5.44 -5.08 12.24
CA THR A 62 -4.74 -6.33 11.91
C THR A 62 -3.67 -6.07 10.87
N ASN A 63 -2.63 -6.90 10.91
CA ASN A 63 -1.49 -6.82 10.00
C ASN A 63 -1.80 -7.37 8.59
N ASP A 64 -3.04 -7.81 8.33
CA ASP A 64 -3.44 -8.46 7.07
C ASP A 64 -3.10 -7.60 5.85
N CYS A 65 -3.45 -6.31 5.86
CA CYS A 65 -3.22 -5.45 4.70
C CYS A 65 -1.72 -5.25 4.41
N ASN A 66 -0.91 -5.11 5.46
CA ASN A 66 0.54 -5.02 5.35
C ASN A 66 1.14 -6.33 4.82
N MET A 67 0.71 -7.48 5.35
CA MET A 67 1.18 -8.78 4.89
C MET A 67 0.72 -9.12 3.47
N ILE A 68 -0.49 -8.71 3.05
CA ILE A 68 -0.97 -8.82 1.66
C ILE A 68 -0.10 -7.95 0.73
N TYR A 69 0.21 -6.72 1.14
CA TYR A 69 1.13 -5.85 0.41
C TYR A 69 2.47 -6.54 0.17
N HIS A 70 3.06 -7.14 1.21
CA HIS A 70 4.32 -7.88 1.08
C HIS A 70 4.19 -9.13 0.21
N ALA A 71 3.11 -9.90 0.35
CA ALA A 71 2.86 -11.09 -0.48
C ALA A 71 2.80 -10.74 -1.97
N LEU A 72 2.10 -9.66 -2.32
CA LEU A 72 2.02 -9.16 -3.69
C LEU A 72 3.39 -8.65 -4.16
N ARG A 73 4.12 -7.93 -3.32
CA ARG A 73 5.45 -7.40 -3.64
C ARG A 73 6.45 -8.51 -3.96
N THR A 74 6.49 -9.57 -3.14
CA THR A 74 7.36 -10.74 -3.31
C THR A 74 7.14 -11.46 -4.64
N ARG A 75 5.94 -11.35 -5.21
CA ARG A 75 5.57 -12.04 -6.46
C ARG A 75 5.84 -11.19 -7.70
N SER A 76 6.28 -9.96 -7.52
CA SER A 76 6.75 -9.10 -8.59
C SER A 76 8.26 -9.20 -8.70
N ASP A 77 8.77 -9.55 -9.88
CA ASP A 77 10.22 -9.66 -10.13
C ASP A 77 10.94 -8.32 -9.92
N SER A 78 10.26 -7.20 -10.19
CA SER A 78 10.78 -5.85 -9.93
C SER A 78 10.60 -5.39 -8.49
N GLY A 79 9.87 -6.15 -7.68
CA GLY A 79 9.44 -5.71 -6.35
C GLY A 79 8.40 -4.59 -6.36
N GLU A 80 7.83 -4.24 -7.52
CA GLU A 80 6.77 -3.24 -7.67
C GLU A 80 5.39 -3.90 -7.76
N ILE A 81 4.40 -3.38 -7.04
CA ILE A 81 3.02 -3.90 -7.15
C ILE A 81 2.37 -3.36 -8.41
N THR A 82 1.85 -4.27 -9.24
CA THR A 82 1.16 -3.95 -10.48
C THR A 82 -0.32 -4.31 -10.44
N MET A 83 -1.11 -3.74 -11.35
CA MET A 83 -2.51 -4.14 -11.52
C MET A 83 -2.64 -5.62 -11.93
N GLY A 84 -1.71 -6.11 -12.75
CA GLY A 84 -1.71 -7.50 -13.21
C GLY A 84 -1.59 -8.49 -12.05
N ILE A 85 -0.65 -8.27 -11.13
CA ILE A 85 -0.43 -9.18 -10.00
C ILE A 85 -1.61 -9.18 -9.02
N MET A 86 -2.17 -8.00 -8.77
CA MET A 86 -3.37 -7.86 -7.95
C MET A 86 -4.57 -8.59 -8.54
N ARG A 87 -4.79 -8.51 -9.87
CA ARG A 87 -5.88 -9.24 -10.55
C ARG A 87 -5.66 -10.75 -10.56
N ALA A 88 -4.42 -11.20 -10.68
CA ALA A 88 -4.10 -12.63 -10.65
C ALA A 88 -4.40 -13.26 -9.28
N TYR A 89 -4.11 -12.52 -8.20
CA TYR A 89 -4.26 -13.02 -6.83
C TYR A 89 -5.65 -12.82 -6.23
N ALA A 90 -6.30 -11.68 -6.52
CA ALA A 90 -7.58 -11.32 -5.94
C ALA A 90 -8.59 -10.93 -7.03
N PRO A 91 -8.87 -11.81 -8.02
CA PRO A 91 -9.70 -11.46 -9.18
C PRO A 91 -11.10 -10.97 -8.78
N LYS A 92 -11.68 -11.53 -7.73
CA LYS A 92 -13.01 -11.16 -7.22
C LYS A 92 -13.11 -9.73 -6.67
N SER A 93 -11.98 -9.08 -6.38
CA SER A 93 -11.95 -7.67 -5.97
C SER A 93 -12.07 -6.70 -7.15
N PHE A 94 -12.01 -7.22 -8.38
CA PHE A 94 -12.09 -6.48 -9.64
C PHE A 94 -13.33 -6.85 -10.47
N ASP A 95 -14.07 -7.86 -10.04
CA ASP A 95 -15.24 -8.36 -10.75
C ASP A 95 -16.45 -7.42 -10.53
N LEU A 96 -16.77 -6.65 -11.56
CA LEU A 96 -17.90 -5.72 -11.57
C LEU A 96 -19.26 -6.41 -11.71
N GLU A 97 -19.27 -7.69 -12.10
CA GLU A 97 -20.48 -8.50 -12.32
C GLU A 97 -20.70 -9.50 -11.18
N ARG A 98 -19.91 -9.40 -10.10
CA ARG A 98 -20.00 -10.24 -8.91
C ARG A 98 -21.40 -10.12 -8.28
N THR A 99 -21.99 -11.23 -7.87
CA THR A 99 -23.38 -11.28 -7.33
C THR A 99 -23.48 -11.73 -5.86
N ASP A 100 -22.35 -11.95 -5.17
CA ASP A 100 -22.37 -12.34 -3.75
C ASP A 100 -22.43 -11.13 -2.79
N ASN A 101 -22.33 -11.38 -1.48
CA ASN A 101 -22.43 -10.34 -0.44
C ASN A 101 -21.30 -9.28 -0.49
N HIS A 102 -20.26 -9.50 -1.29
CA HIS A 102 -19.14 -8.58 -1.49
C HIS A 102 -19.15 -7.95 -2.90
N ARG A 103 -20.26 -8.02 -3.64
CA ARG A 103 -20.39 -7.41 -4.98
C ARG A 103 -20.02 -5.93 -5.05
N TRP A 104 -20.18 -5.20 -3.95
CA TRP A 104 -19.88 -3.77 -3.85
C TRP A 104 -18.37 -3.44 -3.83
N ILE A 105 -17.49 -4.41 -3.57
CA ILE A 105 -16.04 -4.17 -3.41
C ILE A 105 -15.43 -3.58 -4.67
N ALA A 106 -15.72 -4.17 -5.84
CA ALA A 106 -15.20 -3.68 -7.11
C ALA A 106 -15.69 -2.27 -7.48
N HIS A 107 -16.75 -1.80 -6.82
CA HIS A 107 -17.35 -0.48 -7.00
C HIS A 107 -16.89 0.56 -5.96
N LEU A 108 -15.97 0.24 -5.05
CA LEU A 108 -15.34 1.23 -4.17
C LEU A 108 -14.61 2.30 -5.00
N ARG A 109 -14.64 3.55 -4.55
CA ARG A 109 -14.10 4.71 -5.29
C ARG A 109 -13.22 5.57 -4.39
N SER A 110 -12.21 6.23 -4.95
CA SER A 110 -11.32 7.13 -4.20
C SER A 110 -12.01 8.40 -3.67
N ASP A 111 -13.22 8.72 -4.14
CA ASP A 111 -14.05 9.82 -3.62
C ASP A 111 -14.96 9.40 -2.45
N PHE A 112 -14.82 8.16 -1.96
CA PHE A 112 -15.52 7.59 -0.80
C PHE A 112 -17.05 7.63 -0.87
N ARG A 113 -17.61 7.83 -2.07
CA ARG A 113 -19.05 7.67 -2.30
C ARG A 113 -19.48 6.23 -2.10
N GLU A 114 -20.76 6.06 -1.79
CA GLU A 114 -21.36 4.74 -1.59
C GLU A 114 -21.14 3.86 -2.83
N PRO A 115 -20.56 2.66 -2.69
CA PRO A 115 -20.36 1.77 -3.80
C PRO A 115 -21.69 1.17 -4.27
N ARG A 116 -21.82 0.96 -5.58
CA ARG A 116 -22.97 0.25 -6.16
C ARG A 116 -23.14 -1.12 -5.50
N GLY A 117 -24.38 -1.51 -5.22
CA GLY A 117 -24.71 -2.79 -4.59
C GLY A 117 -24.58 -2.82 -3.07
N TRP A 118 -24.12 -1.75 -2.41
CA TRP A 118 -24.00 -1.73 -0.94
C TRP A 118 -25.34 -1.95 -0.24
N ARG A 119 -26.35 -1.13 -0.58
CA ARG A 119 -27.69 -1.16 0.05
C ARG A 119 -28.43 -2.49 -0.13
N GLU A 120 -28.05 -3.26 -1.14
CA GLU A 120 -28.69 -4.53 -1.45
C GLU A 120 -28.22 -5.66 -0.52
N VAL A 121 -27.03 -5.54 0.07
CA VAL A 121 -26.40 -6.63 0.83
C VAL A 121 -25.97 -6.27 2.25
N ALA A 122 -25.81 -4.99 2.55
CA ALA A 122 -25.40 -4.53 3.88
C ALA A 122 -26.60 -4.01 4.67
N SER A 123 -26.79 -4.53 5.88
CA SER A 123 -27.81 -4.06 6.83
C SER A 123 -27.46 -2.72 7.48
N ILE A 124 -26.21 -2.27 7.35
CA ILE A 124 -25.69 -1.02 7.92
C ILE A 124 -25.50 0.02 6.81
N SER A 125 -25.69 1.30 7.16
CA SER A 125 -25.50 2.39 6.21
C SER A 125 -24.04 2.54 5.80
N TRP A 126 -23.81 2.99 4.57
CA TRP A 126 -22.46 3.27 4.07
C TRP A 126 -21.75 4.32 4.91
N SER A 127 -22.47 5.33 5.41
CA SER A 127 -21.90 6.39 6.26
C SER A 127 -21.17 5.84 7.48
N THR A 128 -21.63 4.71 8.04
CA THR A 128 -20.99 4.04 9.19
C THR A 128 -19.67 3.36 8.81
N ARG A 129 -19.50 2.93 7.56
CA ARG A 129 -18.29 2.22 7.07
C ARG A 129 -17.35 3.10 6.26
N ARG A 130 -17.82 4.24 5.77
CA ARG A 130 -17.05 5.19 4.96
C ARG A 130 -15.75 5.60 5.63
N GLU A 131 -15.77 5.82 6.94
CA GLU A 131 -14.56 6.13 7.71
C GLU A 131 -13.53 5.02 7.66
N GLY A 132 -13.96 3.78 7.93
CA GLY A 132 -13.08 2.61 7.89
C GLY A 132 -12.48 2.39 6.49
N PHE A 133 -13.25 2.67 5.42
CA PHE A 133 -12.68 2.64 4.07
C PHE A 133 -11.61 3.70 3.87
N ARG A 134 -11.87 4.94 4.31
CA ARG A 134 -10.88 6.02 4.22
C ARG A 134 -9.59 5.65 4.94
N GLN A 135 -9.68 5.11 6.15
CA GLN A 135 -8.53 4.65 6.93
C GLN A 135 -7.73 3.55 6.21
N VAL A 136 -8.41 2.55 5.64
CA VAL A 136 -7.72 1.51 4.84
C VAL A 136 -7.07 2.13 3.60
N TYR A 137 -7.76 3.03 2.90
CA TYR A 137 -7.24 3.70 1.71
C TYR A 137 -5.98 4.51 2.01
N GLU A 138 -5.99 5.30 3.09
CA GLU A 138 -4.85 6.08 3.56
C GLU A 138 -3.70 5.19 4.01
N HIS A 139 -3.98 4.11 4.73
CA HIS A 139 -2.99 3.13 5.16
C HIS A 139 -2.29 2.46 3.96
N VAL A 140 -3.06 2.03 2.95
CA VAL A 140 -2.50 1.50 1.70
C VAL A 140 -1.64 2.54 0.98
N GLY A 141 -2.09 3.80 0.95
CA GLY A 141 -1.29 4.90 0.41
C GLY A 141 0.04 5.09 1.16
N MET A 142 0.03 4.93 2.49
CA MET A 142 1.26 4.92 3.28
C MET A 142 2.17 3.75 2.88
N LEU A 143 1.67 2.51 2.83
CA LEU A 143 2.47 1.34 2.44
C LEU A 143 3.13 1.51 1.06
N LEU A 144 2.39 2.05 0.08
CA LEU A 144 2.91 2.29 -1.27
C LEU A 144 3.98 3.39 -1.32
N ARG A 145 3.87 4.42 -0.48
CA ARG A 145 4.85 5.51 -0.40
C ARG A 145 6.11 5.12 0.36
N THR A 146 5.93 4.59 1.57
CA THR A 146 7.05 4.35 2.49
C THR A 146 7.75 3.02 2.21
N ARG A 147 7.07 2.10 1.52
CA ARG A 147 7.57 0.76 1.17
C ARG A 147 8.25 0.10 2.36
N PRO A 148 7.53 -0.06 3.50
CA PRO A 148 8.14 -0.50 4.74
C PRO A 148 8.81 -1.86 4.55
N GLU A 149 9.77 -2.17 5.41
CA GLU A 149 10.37 -3.49 5.47
C GLU A 149 9.34 -4.54 5.91
N ASN A 150 9.59 -5.78 5.50
CA ASN A 150 8.73 -6.89 5.87
C ASN A 150 8.76 -7.08 7.40
N PRO A 151 7.61 -6.97 8.09
CA PRO A 151 7.56 -7.00 9.55
C PRO A 151 7.93 -8.37 10.14
N CYS A 152 7.99 -9.42 9.32
CA CYS A 152 8.14 -10.79 9.79
C CYS A 152 9.56 -11.35 9.64
N GLY A 153 10.47 -10.62 8.96
CA GLY A 153 11.83 -11.11 8.68
C GLY A 153 11.91 -12.38 7.80
N VAL A 154 10.77 -12.91 7.34
CA VAL A 154 10.65 -14.10 6.50
C VAL A 154 9.87 -13.77 5.24
N ARG A 155 10.23 -14.36 4.10
CA ARG A 155 9.56 -14.14 2.81
C ARG A 155 8.07 -14.52 2.90
N ILE A 156 7.20 -13.59 2.53
CA ILE A 156 5.74 -13.81 2.46
C ILE A 156 5.38 -14.03 0.99
N ASP A 157 4.87 -15.21 0.64
CA ASP A 157 4.63 -15.62 -0.76
C ASP A 157 3.14 -15.77 -1.10
N HIS A 158 2.33 -16.10 -0.09
CA HIS A 158 0.91 -16.37 -0.28
C HIS A 158 0.09 -16.06 0.98
N TRP A 159 -1.21 -15.83 0.78
CA TRP A 159 -2.19 -15.72 1.86
C TRP A 159 -3.48 -16.44 1.48
N GLY A 160 -4.29 -16.74 2.49
CA GLY A 160 -5.65 -17.21 2.27
C GLY A 160 -6.41 -17.33 3.58
N ALA A 161 -7.68 -17.74 3.47
CA ALA A 161 -8.54 -17.93 4.63
C ALA A 161 -7.91 -18.85 5.67
N ARG A 162 -8.09 -18.51 6.95
CA ARG A 162 -7.52 -19.28 8.07
C ARG A 162 -7.99 -20.73 8.02
N TYR A 163 -7.07 -21.66 8.24
CA TYR A 163 -7.26 -23.13 8.18
C TYR A 163 -7.69 -23.71 6.82
N PHE A 164 -8.03 -22.88 5.82
CA PHE A 164 -8.41 -23.36 4.50
C PHE A 164 -7.21 -24.05 3.84
N ARG A 165 -7.39 -25.33 3.50
CA ARG A 165 -6.36 -26.17 2.85
C ARG A 165 -5.02 -26.25 3.60
N ARG A 166 -4.98 -25.95 4.91
CA ARG A 166 -3.74 -25.94 5.73
C ARG A 166 -2.90 -27.21 5.55
N ASN A 167 -3.52 -28.38 5.69
CA ASN A 167 -2.82 -29.68 5.56
C ASN A 167 -2.29 -29.93 4.15
N ARG A 168 -2.92 -29.35 3.11
CA ARG A 168 -2.41 -29.44 1.74
C ARG A 168 -1.16 -28.56 1.57
N HIS A 169 -1.19 -27.34 2.10
CA HIS A 169 -0.04 -26.44 2.04
C HIS A 169 1.17 -27.02 2.79
N ILE A 170 0.96 -27.55 4.01
CA ILE A 170 2.03 -28.20 4.79
C ILE A 170 2.63 -29.40 4.03
N ARG A 171 1.78 -30.26 3.43
CA ARG A 171 2.26 -31.39 2.62
C ARG A 171 3.05 -30.98 1.38
N ASN A 172 2.82 -29.76 0.87
CA ASN A 172 3.57 -29.19 -0.25
C ASN A 172 4.83 -28.42 0.22
N GLY A 173 5.22 -28.54 1.49
CA GLY A 173 6.40 -27.87 2.04
C GLY A 173 6.20 -26.38 2.35
N TRP A 174 4.96 -25.87 2.32
CA TRP A 174 4.71 -24.47 2.66
C TRP A 174 4.79 -24.28 4.17
N THR A 175 5.44 -23.20 4.59
CA THR A 175 5.62 -22.87 6.01
C THR A 175 4.61 -21.79 6.40
N PRO A 176 3.75 -22.03 7.41
CA PRO A 176 2.84 -21.00 7.90
C PRO A 176 3.65 -19.88 8.58
N ILE A 177 3.31 -18.63 8.28
CA ILE A 177 3.91 -17.46 8.90
C ILE A 177 3.02 -17.00 10.05
N GLU A 178 3.58 -16.94 11.25
CA GLU A 178 2.93 -16.46 12.47
C GLU A 178 3.59 -15.16 12.91
N CYS A 179 3.04 -14.04 12.44
CA CYS A 179 3.65 -12.71 12.60
C CYS A 179 2.57 -11.63 12.75
N GLY A 180 2.48 -11.06 13.96
CA GLY A 180 1.46 -10.09 14.31
C GLY A 180 0.03 -10.67 14.32
N GLU A 181 -0.95 -9.82 14.60
CA GLU A 181 -2.35 -10.21 14.60
C GLU A 181 -2.91 -10.17 13.17
N THR A 182 -3.34 -11.33 12.66
CA THR A 182 -3.95 -11.47 11.32
C THR A 182 -5.21 -12.31 11.38
N LEU A 183 -6.16 -11.99 10.48
CA LEU A 183 -7.37 -12.79 10.25
C LEU A 183 -7.13 -13.89 9.22
N ASN A 184 -6.21 -13.66 8.28
CA ASN A 184 -5.80 -14.62 7.26
C ASN A 184 -4.61 -15.47 7.73
N GLN A 185 -4.36 -16.56 7.01
CA GLN A 185 -3.14 -17.35 7.14
C GLN A 185 -2.18 -16.99 6.01
N PHE A 186 -0.96 -16.61 6.39
CA PHE A 186 0.12 -16.32 5.47
C PHE A 186 1.11 -17.48 5.38
N TRP A 187 1.80 -17.58 4.24
CA TRP A 187 2.66 -18.71 3.90
C TRP A 187 3.94 -18.24 3.23
N SER A 188 5.03 -18.92 3.58
CA SER A 188 6.29 -18.94 2.85
C SER A 188 6.34 -20.22 2.02
N LEU A 189 6.80 -20.12 0.78
CA LEU A 189 6.99 -21.27 -0.11
C LEU A 189 8.42 -21.82 0.04
N PRO A 190 8.65 -23.12 -0.20
CA PRO A 190 10.01 -23.64 -0.30
C PRO A 190 10.74 -22.99 -1.49
N ASP A 191 12.05 -22.77 -1.33
CA ASP A 191 12.93 -22.26 -2.38
C ASP A 191 12.98 -23.18 -3.61
#